data_AF-A0A0E3UJC0-F1
#
_entry.id   AF-A0A0E3UJC0-F1
#
_cell.length_a   1.000
_cell.length_b   1.000
_cell.length_c   1.000
_cell.angle_alpha   90.00
_cell.angle_beta   90.00
_cell.angle_gamma   90.00
#
_symmetry.space_group_name_H-M   'P 1'
#
loop_
_entity.id
_entity.type
_entity.pdbx_description
1 polymer ?
#
loop_
_entity_poly.entity_id
_entity_poly.type
_entity_poly.pdbx_seq_one_letter_code
_entity_poly.pdbx_strand_id
1 'polypeptide(L)'
;MRLHDLLRREVCLEITRAQIENALAQVRVESEVLRKTRPPFLFLHAKNTRTEFEERSAGAIDSEAALARGLQQLIAAQPRVHAWVEDDLETFLRDSQPPYLLGLAMHRFPDDWQRMIVRFDQRVAGFRAALGTVLSSLGVVPGGMALAANAGAFECLMPARQWAALLDYEFTFFNRIADMQRRNGALGAETLKRMPERQFGPVVSQWARLEGEPVRRALMDLRAKLDYTAMEARAVYVSEASMVANSGSGAESYVYPFWEALRQLMRLELDLESIDEIVAETEQMVAAAD
;
A
#
# COMPACT_ATOMS: atom_id res chain seq x y z
N MET A 1 4.20 8.80 -13.20
CA MET A 1 4.45 7.59 -14.01
C MET A 1 4.07 6.33 -13.23
N ARG A 2 4.50 6.17 -11.97
CA ARG A 2 4.15 5.00 -11.14
C ARG A 2 2.65 4.85 -10.82
N LEU A 3 1.97 5.92 -10.39
CA LEU A 3 0.53 5.87 -10.08
C LEU A 3 -0.36 5.46 -11.26
N HIS A 4 -0.09 5.98 -12.47
CA HIS A 4 -0.86 5.62 -13.68
C HIS A 4 -0.72 4.13 -14.01
N ASP A 5 0.50 3.59 -13.95
CA ASP A 5 0.75 2.16 -14.14
C ASP A 5 0.04 1.30 -13.07
N LEU A 6 0.14 1.69 -11.79
CA LEU A 6 -0.54 0.98 -10.69
C LEU A 6 -2.07 0.99 -10.84
N LEU A 7 -2.66 2.11 -11.26
CA LEU A 7 -4.10 2.20 -11.52
C LEU A 7 -4.50 1.35 -12.73
N ARG A 8 -3.69 1.32 -13.79
CA ARG A 8 -3.91 0.44 -14.94
C ARG A 8 -3.91 -1.03 -14.50
N ARG A 9 -2.92 -1.44 -13.70
CA ARG A 9 -2.82 -2.80 -13.14
C ARG A 9 -4.02 -3.14 -12.27
N GLU A 10 -4.42 -2.24 -11.37
CA GLU A 10 -5.61 -2.42 -10.53
C GLU A 10 -6.86 -2.68 -11.37
N VAL A 11 -7.10 -1.85 -12.39
CA VAL A 11 -8.25 -2.01 -13.29
C VAL A 11 -8.17 -3.33 -14.08
N CYS A 12 -6.99 -3.71 -14.59
CA CYS A 12 -6.81 -5.01 -15.24
C CYS A 12 -7.15 -6.18 -14.32
N LEU A 13 -6.71 -6.15 -13.06
CA LEU A 13 -7.03 -7.18 -12.07
C LEU A 13 -8.54 -7.24 -11.81
N GLU A 14 -9.23 -6.10 -11.70
CA GLU A 14 -10.68 -6.05 -11.52
C GLU A 14 -11.43 -6.64 -12.72
N ILE A 15 -11.04 -6.28 -13.95
CA ILE A 15 -11.66 -6.79 -15.18
C ILE A 15 -11.44 -8.31 -15.30
N THR A 16 -10.19 -8.75 -15.11
CA THR A 16 -9.82 -10.17 -15.21
C THR A 16 -10.54 -11.00 -14.16
N ARG A 17 -10.64 -10.48 -12.94
CA ARG A 17 -11.41 -11.13 -11.88
C ARG A 17 -12.87 -11.31 -12.29
N ALA A 18 -13.52 -10.26 -12.79
CA ALA A 18 -14.91 -10.36 -13.24
C ALA A 18 -15.08 -11.36 -14.40
N GLN A 19 -14.13 -11.43 -15.33
CA GLN A 19 -14.14 -12.40 -16.42
C GLN A 19 -13.98 -13.84 -15.91
N ILE A 20 -13.04 -14.09 -14.99
CA ILE A 20 -12.84 -15.42 -14.39
C ILE A 20 -14.06 -15.84 -13.56
N GLU A 21 -14.64 -14.93 -12.77
CA GLU A 21 -15.86 -15.20 -11.98
C GLU A 21 -17.02 -15.61 -12.90
N ASN A 22 -17.22 -14.89 -14.02
CA ASN A 22 -18.23 -15.23 -15.02
C ASN A 22 -17.94 -16.57 -15.72
N ALA A 23 -16.70 -16.81 -16.13
CA ALA A 23 -16.30 -18.06 -16.77
C ALA A 23 -16.47 -19.27 -15.82
N LEU A 24 -16.11 -19.10 -14.54
CA LEU A 24 -16.26 -20.11 -13.51
C LEU A 24 -17.75 -20.43 -13.26
N ALA A 25 -18.61 -19.41 -13.24
CA ALA A 25 -20.05 -19.62 -13.14
C ALA A 25 -20.60 -20.41 -14.33
N GLN A 26 -20.15 -20.10 -15.55
CA GLN A 26 -20.55 -20.82 -16.76
C GLN A 26 -20.08 -22.29 -16.74
N VAL A 27 -18.79 -22.54 -16.45
CA VAL A 27 -18.24 -23.91 -16.38
C VAL A 27 -18.94 -24.76 -15.31
N ARG A 28 -19.34 -24.16 -14.18
CA ARG A 28 -20.14 -24.85 -13.15
C ARG A 28 -21.51 -25.26 -13.65
N VAL A 29 -22.20 -24.37 -14.37
CA VAL A 29 -23.49 -24.68 -15.00
C VAL A 29 -23.32 -25.80 -16.02
N GLU A 30 -22.31 -25.72 -16.89
CA GLU A 30 -22.02 -26.76 -17.89
C GLU A 30 -21.69 -28.10 -17.23
N SER A 31 -20.89 -28.11 -16.16
CA SER A 31 -20.55 -29.31 -15.39
C SER A 31 -21.77 -29.93 -14.72
N GLU A 32 -22.69 -29.13 -14.20
CA GLU A 32 -23.97 -29.63 -13.68
C GLU A 32 -24.84 -30.23 -14.77
N VAL A 33 -24.92 -29.59 -15.94
CA VAL A 33 -25.67 -30.12 -17.09
C VAL A 33 -25.05 -31.44 -17.56
N LEU A 34 -23.72 -31.54 -17.68
CA LEU A 34 -23.01 -32.78 -18.01
C LEU A 34 -23.28 -33.89 -17.00
N ARG A 35 -23.31 -33.57 -15.70
CA ARG A 35 -23.68 -34.54 -14.66
C ARG A 35 -25.12 -35.01 -14.78
N LYS A 36 -26.07 -34.10 -15.06
CA LYS A 36 -27.50 -34.42 -15.23
C LYS A 36 -27.80 -35.19 -16.52
N THR A 37 -27.01 -34.96 -17.57
CA THR A 37 -27.14 -35.60 -18.89
C THR A 37 -26.30 -36.86 -19.04
N ARG A 38 -25.68 -37.34 -17.94
CA ARG A 38 -24.91 -38.58 -17.92
C ARG A 38 -25.75 -39.73 -18.49
N PRO A 39 -25.31 -40.38 -19.59
CA PRO A 39 -26.03 -41.52 -20.14
C PRO A 39 -26.20 -42.63 -19.10
N PRO A 40 -27.43 -43.13 -18.88
CA PRO A 40 -27.65 -44.27 -18.00
C PRO A 40 -26.88 -45.47 -18.55
N PHE A 41 -26.22 -46.23 -17.68
CA PHE A 41 -25.38 -47.36 -18.08
C PHE A 41 -24.32 -47.00 -19.13
N LEU A 42 -23.60 -45.88 -18.95
CA LEU A 42 -22.53 -45.40 -19.84
C LEU A 42 -21.53 -46.50 -20.31
N PHE A 43 -21.29 -47.52 -19.49
CA PHE A 43 -20.42 -48.66 -19.84
C PHE A 43 -20.98 -49.58 -20.94
N LEU A 44 -22.28 -49.50 -21.24
CA LEU A 44 -22.96 -50.24 -22.32
C LEU A 44 -22.98 -49.46 -23.65
N HIS A 45 -22.62 -48.17 -23.65
CA HIS A 45 -22.59 -47.36 -24.86
C HIS A 45 -21.33 -47.64 -25.70
N ALA A 46 -21.40 -47.25 -26.98
CA ALA A 46 -20.28 -47.35 -27.90
C ALA A 46 -19.03 -46.64 -27.34
N LYS A 47 -17.85 -47.22 -27.60
CA LYS A 47 -16.56 -46.72 -27.10
C LYS A 47 -16.40 -45.21 -27.33
N ASN A 48 -16.75 -44.72 -28.52
CA ASN A 48 -16.65 -43.31 -28.89
C ASN A 48 -17.51 -42.40 -27.99
N THR A 49 -18.76 -42.78 -27.73
CA THR A 49 -19.66 -42.01 -26.86
C THR A 49 -19.19 -41.98 -25.42
N ARG A 50 -18.58 -43.08 -24.94
CA ARG A 50 -17.99 -43.14 -23.61
C ARG A 50 -16.76 -42.25 -23.50
N THR A 51 -15.83 -42.32 -24.46
CA THR A 51 -14.64 -41.46 -24.48
C THR A 51 -15.00 -39.99 -24.61
N GLU A 52 -15.95 -39.62 -25.48
CA GLU A 52 -16.40 -38.22 -25.62
C GLU A 52 -17.00 -37.67 -24.33
N PHE A 53 -17.79 -38.46 -23.60
CA PHE A 53 -18.36 -38.03 -22.31
C PHE A 53 -17.27 -37.92 -21.22
N GLU A 54 -16.37 -38.90 -21.14
CA GLU A 54 -15.25 -38.91 -20.19
C GLU A 54 -14.30 -37.73 -20.45
N GLU A 55 -13.96 -37.43 -21.70
CA GLU A 55 -13.12 -36.29 -22.10
C GLU A 55 -13.78 -34.94 -21.80
N ARG A 56 -15.07 -34.77 -22.11
CA ARG A 56 -15.81 -33.54 -21.77
C ARG A 56 -15.93 -33.35 -20.26
N SER A 57 -16.18 -34.42 -19.52
CA SER A 57 -16.24 -34.36 -18.06
C SER A 57 -14.87 -34.02 -17.45
N ALA A 58 -13.78 -34.61 -17.96
CA ALA A 58 -12.43 -34.29 -17.49
C ALA A 58 -12.05 -32.84 -17.83
N GLY A 59 -12.30 -32.39 -19.07
CA GLY A 59 -12.02 -31.03 -19.51
C GLY A 59 -12.78 -29.96 -18.72
N ALA A 60 -14.03 -30.23 -18.33
CA ALA A 60 -14.80 -29.33 -17.48
C ALA A 60 -14.23 -29.24 -16.05
N ILE A 61 -13.81 -30.36 -15.47
CA ILE A 61 -13.16 -30.40 -14.14
C ILE A 61 -11.82 -29.65 -14.17
N ASP A 62 -11.00 -29.88 -15.18
CA ASP A 62 -9.70 -29.23 -15.32
C ASP A 62 -9.85 -27.72 -15.54
N SER A 63 -10.85 -27.31 -16.33
CA SER A 63 -11.18 -25.90 -16.56
C SER A 63 -11.67 -25.21 -15.29
N GLU A 64 -12.57 -25.86 -14.52
CA GLU A 64 -13.02 -25.33 -13.24
C GLU A 64 -11.86 -25.16 -12.26
N ALA A 65 -10.97 -26.16 -12.16
CA ALA A 65 -9.81 -26.11 -11.29
C ALA A 65 -8.78 -25.05 -11.72
N ALA A 66 -8.59 -24.83 -13.03
CA ALA A 66 -7.72 -23.77 -13.54
C ALA A 66 -8.28 -22.38 -13.22
N LEU A 67 -9.56 -22.13 -13.51
CA LEU A 67 -10.23 -20.86 -13.23
C LEU A 67 -10.28 -20.55 -11.72
N ALA A 68 -10.57 -21.56 -10.89
CA ALA A 68 -10.58 -21.39 -9.44
C ALA A 68 -9.19 -21.02 -8.89
N ARG A 69 -8.12 -21.62 -9.42
CA ARG A 69 -6.74 -21.25 -9.04
C ARG A 69 -6.38 -19.83 -9.47
N GLY A 70 -6.70 -19.45 -10.72
CA GLY A 70 -6.48 -18.08 -11.21
C GLY A 70 -7.22 -17.04 -10.36
N LEU A 71 -8.48 -17.33 -10.01
CA LEU A 71 -9.25 -16.44 -9.12
C LEU A 71 -8.60 -16.28 -7.74
N GLN A 72 -8.08 -17.37 -7.16
CA GLN A 72 -7.37 -17.30 -5.88
C GLN A 72 -6.09 -16.44 -5.96
N GLN A 73 -5.34 -16.55 -7.06
CA GLN A 73 -4.16 -15.72 -7.28
C GLN A 73 -4.52 -14.23 -7.37
N LEU A 74 -5.57 -13.88 -8.12
CA LEU A 74 -6.06 -12.50 -8.21
C LEU A 74 -6.54 -11.98 -6.85
N ILE A 75 -7.28 -12.79 -6.08
CA ILE A 75 -7.73 -12.42 -4.72
C ILE A 75 -6.55 -12.16 -3.79
N ALA A 76 -5.44 -12.89 -3.94
CA ALA A 76 -4.23 -12.68 -3.14
C ALA A 76 -3.44 -11.43 -3.58
N ALA A 77 -3.39 -11.14 -4.88
CA ALA A 77 -2.63 -10.01 -5.42
C ALA A 77 -3.33 -8.66 -5.25
N GLN A 78 -4.67 -8.64 -5.39
CA GLN A 78 -5.47 -7.40 -5.43
C GLN A 78 -5.27 -6.50 -4.19
N PRO A 79 -5.26 -7.00 -2.93
CA PRO A 79 -5.06 -6.15 -1.76
C PRO A 79 -3.69 -5.43 -1.76
N ARG A 80 -2.65 -6.06 -2.31
CA ARG A 80 -1.31 -5.45 -2.38
C ARG A 80 -1.25 -4.32 -3.39
N VAL A 81 -1.77 -4.57 -4.59
CA VAL A 81 -1.85 -3.53 -5.63
C VAL A 81 -2.70 -2.36 -5.15
N HIS A 82 -3.83 -2.65 -4.50
CA HIS A 82 -4.69 -1.62 -3.91
C HIS A 82 -3.93 -0.76 -2.88
N ALA A 83 -3.20 -1.39 -1.95
CA ALA A 83 -2.37 -0.65 -0.99
C ALA A 83 -1.31 0.22 -1.66
N TRP A 84 -0.65 -0.27 -2.72
CA TRP A 84 0.32 0.51 -3.49
C TRP A 84 -0.31 1.70 -4.21
N VAL A 85 -1.50 1.51 -4.80
CA VAL A 85 -2.25 2.59 -5.42
C VAL A 85 -2.65 3.63 -4.38
N GLU A 86 -3.16 3.21 -3.22
CA GLU A 86 -3.57 4.11 -2.14
C GLU A 86 -2.39 4.99 -1.67
N ASP A 87 -1.22 4.39 -1.44
CA ASP A 87 0.00 5.09 -1.03
C ASP A 87 0.49 6.10 -2.07
N ASP A 88 0.57 5.70 -3.34
CA ASP A 88 1.02 6.57 -4.44
C ASP A 88 -0.01 7.67 -4.74
N LEU A 89 -1.31 7.34 -4.65
CA LEU A 89 -2.40 8.28 -4.85
C LEU A 89 -2.36 9.36 -3.79
N GLU A 90 -2.29 8.98 -2.52
CA GLU A 90 -2.26 9.97 -1.45
C GLU A 90 -1.00 10.83 -1.55
N THR A 91 0.15 10.26 -1.90
CA THR A 91 1.36 11.05 -2.18
C THR A 91 1.13 12.09 -3.27
N PHE A 92 0.50 11.69 -4.38
CA PHE A 92 0.11 12.62 -5.45
C PHE A 92 -0.85 13.71 -4.95
N LEU A 93 -1.87 13.35 -4.17
CA LEU A 93 -2.83 14.31 -3.61
C LEU A 93 -2.13 15.34 -2.70
N ARG A 94 -1.23 14.89 -1.85
CA ARG A 94 -0.46 15.73 -0.92
C ARG A 94 0.43 16.72 -1.65
N ASP A 95 1.06 16.30 -2.75
CA ASP A 95 2.01 17.13 -3.49
C ASP A 95 1.34 18.04 -4.52
N SER A 96 0.29 17.55 -5.18
CA SER A 96 -0.22 18.16 -6.41
C SER A 96 -1.67 18.62 -6.35
N GLN A 97 -2.42 18.33 -5.27
CA GLN A 97 -3.83 18.72 -5.15
C GLN A 97 -4.06 19.74 -4.01
N PRO A 98 -4.02 21.05 -4.30
CA PRO A 98 -4.37 22.09 -3.33
C PRO A 98 -5.75 21.91 -2.65
N PRO A 99 -6.82 21.43 -3.34
CA PRO A 99 -8.11 21.20 -2.69
C PRO A 99 -8.06 20.17 -1.57
N TYR A 100 -7.21 19.15 -1.70
CA TYR A 100 -7.02 18.14 -0.67
C TYR A 100 -6.41 18.75 0.60
N LEU A 101 -5.31 19.51 0.44
CA LEU A 101 -4.66 20.22 1.54
C LEU A 101 -5.61 21.22 2.22
N LEU A 102 -6.38 21.97 1.43
CA LEU A 102 -7.34 22.93 1.94
C LEU A 102 -8.45 22.26 2.74
N GLY A 103 -9.00 21.14 2.24
CA GLY A 103 -10.07 20.42 2.93
C GLY A 103 -9.59 19.77 4.24
N LEU A 104 -8.36 19.24 4.29
CA LEU A 104 -7.75 18.78 5.54
C LEU A 104 -7.59 19.93 6.55
N ALA A 105 -7.12 21.09 6.09
CA ALA A 105 -6.99 22.28 6.93
C ALA A 105 -8.35 22.79 7.44
N MET A 106 -9.41 22.65 6.65
CA MET A 106 -10.79 23.01 7.03
C MET A 106 -11.54 21.91 7.77
N HIS A 107 -10.85 20.86 8.25
CA HIS A 107 -11.45 19.75 8.98
C HIS A 107 -12.58 19.04 8.23
N ARG A 108 -12.46 18.88 6.90
CA ARG A 108 -13.55 18.35 6.07
C ARG A 108 -13.51 16.86 5.81
N PHE A 109 -12.42 16.15 6.13
CA PHE A 109 -12.18 14.76 5.72
C PHE A 109 -11.79 13.87 6.91
N PRO A 110 -12.76 13.38 7.71
CA PRO A 110 -12.49 12.55 8.89
C PRO A 110 -11.69 11.28 8.57
N ASP A 111 -12.02 10.58 7.49
CA ASP A 111 -11.34 9.32 7.16
C ASP A 111 -9.90 9.56 6.71
N ASP A 112 -9.65 10.67 6.02
CA ASP A 112 -8.29 11.03 5.61
C ASP A 112 -7.41 11.36 6.83
N TRP A 113 -7.98 12.02 7.85
CA TRP A 113 -7.28 12.22 9.13
C TRP A 113 -6.99 10.91 9.87
N GLN A 114 -7.94 9.98 9.87
CA GLN A 114 -7.74 8.66 10.47
C GLN A 114 -6.66 7.85 9.73
N ARG A 115 -6.65 7.89 8.39
CA ARG A 115 -5.57 7.30 7.58
C ARG A 115 -4.21 7.90 7.89
N MET A 116 -4.13 9.22 8.05
CA MET A 116 -2.89 9.89 8.44
C MET A 116 -2.36 9.37 9.79
N ILE A 117 -3.23 9.11 10.78
CA ILE A 117 -2.82 8.50 12.07
C ILE A 117 -2.24 7.11 11.86
N VAL A 118 -2.96 6.25 11.15
CA VAL A 118 -2.55 4.85 10.92
C VAL A 118 -1.20 4.81 10.22
N ARG A 119 -1.02 5.61 9.17
CA ARG A 119 0.23 5.68 8.42
C ARG A 119 1.37 6.29 9.23
N PHE A 120 1.07 7.30 10.06
CA PHE A 120 2.07 7.86 10.98
C PHE A 120 2.57 6.78 11.94
N ASP A 121 1.66 6.03 12.57
CA ASP A 121 1.99 4.94 13.49
C ASP A 121 2.82 3.84 12.78
N GLN A 122 2.47 3.49 11.54
CA GLN A 122 3.24 2.56 10.71
C GLN A 122 4.66 3.06 10.42
N ARG A 123 4.82 4.33 10.03
CA ARG A 123 6.14 4.92 9.74
C ARG A 123 7.02 5.00 10.98
N VAL A 124 6.46 5.35 12.13
CA VAL A 124 7.18 5.34 13.41
C VAL A 124 7.60 3.92 13.78
N ALA A 125 6.71 2.93 13.64
CA ALA A 125 7.01 1.54 13.94
C ALA A 125 8.09 0.97 13.01
N GLY A 126 7.97 1.21 11.70
CA GLY A 126 8.95 0.82 10.69
C GLY A 126 10.31 1.45 10.94
N PHE A 127 10.35 2.74 11.27
CA PHE A 127 11.60 3.42 11.61
C PHE A 127 12.24 2.85 12.88
N ARG A 128 11.44 2.64 13.94
CA ARG A 128 11.92 2.04 15.19
C ARG A 128 12.50 0.64 14.98
N ALA A 129 11.82 -0.19 14.18
CA ALA A 129 12.30 -1.52 13.83
C ALA A 129 13.63 -1.45 13.07
N ALA A 130 13.72 -0.58 12.06
CA ALA A 130 14.93 -0.40 11.28
C ALA A 130 16.11 0.08 12.15
N LEU A 131 15.89 1.02 13.09
CA LEU A 131 16.90 1.43 14.06
C LEU A 131 17.36 0.25 14.95
N GLY A 132 16.46 -0.64 15.34
CA GLY A 132 16.81 -1.88 16.05
C GLY A 132 17.71 -2.81 15.23
N THR A 133 17.45 -2.94 13.93
CA THR A 133 18.28 -3.71 13.00
C THR A 133 19.67 -3.09 12.85
N VAL A 134 19.77 -1.77 12.68
CA VAL A 134 21.07 -1.07 12.65
C VAL A 134 21.84 -1.33 13.94
N LEU A 135 21.21 -1.18 15.11
CA LEU A 135 21.86 -1.41 16.40
C LEU A 135 22.41 -2.83 16.53
N SER A 136 21.64 -3.83 16.08
CA SER A 136 22.05 -5.23 16.12
C SER A 136 23.25 -5.50 15.20
N SER A 137 23.28 -4.85 14.02
CA SER A 137 24.40 -4.98 13.08
C SER A 137 25.72 -4.43 13.62
N LEU A 138 25.69 -3.42 14.50
CA LEU A 138 26.89 -2.82 15.11
C LEU A 138 27.68 -3.81 15.97
N GLY A 139 27.06 -4.89 16.45
CA GLY A 139 27.76 -5.93 17.21
C GLY A 139 28.75 -6.75 16.37
N VAL A 140 28.60 -6.72 15.05
CA VAL A 140 29.40 -7.51 14.09
C VAL A 140 30.43 -6.62 13.36
N VAL A 141 30.33 -5.29 13.50
CA VAL A 141 31.27 -4.36 12.88
C VAL A 141 32.59 -4.37 13.65
N PRO A 142 33.74 -4.66 12.99
CA PRO A 142 35.05 -4.58 13.63
C PRO A 142 35.32 -3.20 14.22
N GLY A 143 35.97 -3.14 15.38
CA GLY A 143 36.32 -1.88 16.04
C GLY A 143 37.14 -0.96 15.13
N GLY A 144 36.82 0.35 15.14
CA GLY A 144 37.48 1.36 14.31
C GLY A 144 37.06 1.37 12.84
N MET A 145 36.15 0.48 12.41
CA MET A 145 35.61 0.47 11.05
C MET A 145 34.36 1.36 10.96
N ALA A 146 34.30 2.19 9.91
CA ALA A 146 33.09 2.95 9.58
C ALA A 146 31.98 2.02 9.08
N LEU A 147 30.70 2.36 9.35
CA LEU A 147 29.57 1.53 8.92
C LEU A 147 29.54 1.27 7.41
N ALA A 148 29.85 2.29 6.60
CA ALA A 148 29.87 2.14 5.14
C ALA A 148 30.94 1.15 4.63
N ALA A 149 31.98 0.88 5.43
CA ALA A 149 33.01 -0.09 5.06
C ALA A 149 32.59 -1.54 5.35
N ASN A 150 31.49 -1.76 6.07
CA ASN A 150 30.91 -3.08 6.32
C ASN A 150 29.61 -3.22 5.52
N ALA A 151 29.62 -4.07 4.48
CA ALA A 151 28.48 -4.24 3.57
C ALA A 151 27.18 -4.57 4.31
N GLY A 152 27.20 -5.52 5.25
CA GLY A 152 26.01 -5.93 6.01
C GLY A 152 25.46 -4.83 6.91
N ALA A 153 26.32 -4.09 7.61
CA ALA A 153 25.89 -2.96 8.44
C ALA A 153 25.37 -1.78 7.59
N PHE A 154 25.97 -1.56 6.42
CA PHE A 154 25.51 -0.54 5.48
C PHE A 154 24.15 -0.90 4.86
N GLU A 155 23.92 -2.16 4.50
CA GLU A 155 22.61 -2.65 4.04
C GLU A 155 21.54 -2.44 5.11
N CYS A 156 21.84 -2.72 6.39
CA CYS A 156 20.92 -2.46 7.50
C CYS A 156 20.56 -0.97 7.66
N LEU A 157 21.44 -0.06 7.23
CA LEU A 157 21.21 1.38 7.30
C LEU A 157 20.19 1.86 6.27
N MET A 158 20.07 1.17 5.12
CA MET A 158 19.24 1.62 4.01
C MET A 158 17.74 1.69 4.37
N PRO A 159 17.12 0.66 4.99
CA PRO A 159 15.75 0.75 5.49
C PRO A 159 15.57 1.87 6.52
N ALA A 160 16.54 2.07 7.42
CA ALA A 160 16.46 3.15 8.42
C ALA A 160 16.43 4.53 7.76
N ARG A 161 17.21 4.74 6.70
CA ARG A 161 17.20 5.99 5.92
C ARG A 161 15.87 6.20 5.19
N GLN A 162 15.32 5.14 4.59
CA GLN A 162 14.04 5.20 3.89
C GLN A 162 12.90 5.57 4.85
N TRP A 163 12.79 4.86 5.99
CA TRP A 163 11.77 5.16 6.99
C TRP A 163 11.93 6.55 7.61
N ALA A 164 13.16 7.00 7.85
CA ALA A 164 13.44 8.35 8.32
C ALA A 164 12.93 9.41 7.33
N ALA A 165 13.18 9.23 6.02
CA ALA A 165 12.70 10.14 4.99
C ALA A 165 11.17 10.16 4.89
N LEU A 166 10.50 9.01 5.04
CA LEU A 166 9.04 8.93 5.09
C LEU A 166 8.47 9.67 6.32
N LEU A 167 9.15 9.62 7.46
CA LEU A 167 8.74 10.35 8.66
C LEU A 167 8.95 11.87 8.50
N ASP A 168 10.08 12.28 7.93
CA ASP A 168 10.35 13.68 7.58
C ASP A 168 9.26 14.24 6.63
N TYR A 169 8.83 13.44 5.66
CA TYR A 169 7.74 13.79 4.75
C TYR A 169 6.39 13.94 5.46
N GLU A 170 6.08 13.11 6.47
CA GLU A 170 4.88 13.30 7.29
C GLU A 170 4.88 14.64 8.01
N PHE A 171 5.97 14.97 8.70
CA PHE A 171 6.07 16.23 9.44
C PHE A 171 6.01 17.44 8.52
N THR A 172 6.64 17.36 7.35
CA THR A 172 6.58 18.42 6.35
C THR A 172 5.16 18.66 5.86
N PHE A 173 4.43 17.60 5.52
CA PHE A 173 3.05 17.73 5.07
C PHE A 173 2.11 18.22 6.16
N PHE A 174 2.27 17.71 7.38
CA PHE A 174 1.49 18.17 8.52
C PHE A 174 1.69 19.67 8.78
N ASN A 175 2.94 20.14 8.69
CA ASN A 175 3.25 21.56 8.81
C ASN A 175 2.62 22.39 7.67
N ARG A 176 2.46 21.84 6.46
CA ARG A 176 1.69 22.49 5.38
C ARG A 176 0.21 22.64 5.75
N ILE A 177 -0.40 21.64 6.39
CA ILE A 177 -1.79 21.75 6.88
C ILE A 177 -1.88 22.84 7.95
N ALA A 178 -0.98 22.83 8.93
CA ALA A 178 -0.93 23.83 10.00
C ALA A 178 -0.75 25.26 9.44
N ASP A 179 0.16 25.43 8.47
CA ASP A 179 0.38 26.72 7.82
C ASP A 179 -0.85 27.15 6.99
N MET A 180 -1.55 26.20 6.35
CA MET A 180 -2.81 26.47 5.63
C MET A 180 -3.93 26.90 6.59
N GLN A 181 -4.07 26.25 7.74
CA GLN A 181 -5.02 26.66 8.79
C GLN A 181 -4.74 28.07 9.29
N ARG A 182 -3.48 28.42 9.52
CA ARG A 182 -3.11 29.77 9.96
C ARG A 182 -3.44 30.84 8.92
N ARG A 183 -3.29 30.53 7.64
CA ARG A 183 -3.65 31.46 6.54
C ARG A 183 -5.16 31.63 6.39
N ASN A 184 -5.92 30.56 6.64
CA ASN A 184 -7.38 30.56 6.47
C ASN A 184 -8.14 30.94 7.74
N GLY A 185 -7.51 30.84 8.90
CA GLY A 185 -8.10 31.21 10.19
C GLY A 185 -8.23 32.72 10.33
N ALA A 186 -9.46 33.22 10.35
CA ALA A 186 -9.75 34.53 10.91
C ALA A 186 -9.42 34.51 12.41
N LEU A 187 -8.68 35.51 12.88
CA LEU A 187 -8.32 35.84 14.28
C LEU A 187 -9.20 35.12 15.34
N GLY A 188 -8.73 34.02 15.93
CA GLY A 188 -9.31 33.46 17.17
C GLY A 188 -9.48 31.94 17.27
N ALA A 189 -9.37 31.16 16.19
CA ALA A 189 -9.37 29.70 16.29
C ALA A 189 -7.98 29.17 16.70
N GLU A 190 -7.92 28.20 17.62
CA GLU A 190 -6.68 27.49 17.94
C GLU A 190 -6.16 26.81 16.67
N THR A 191 -5.06 27.33 16.11
CA THR A 191 -4.43 26.75 14.93
C THR A 191 -3.54 25.59 15.32
N LEU A 192 -3.46 24.56 14.48
CA LEU A 192 -2.55 23.44 14.64
C LEU A 192 -1.13 23.87 15.04
N LYS A 193 -0.61 23.24 16.09
CA LYS A 193 0.79 23.38 16.48
C LYS A 193 1.66 22.70 15.42
N ARG A 194 2.66 23.41 14.91
CA ARG A 194 3.65 22.83 14.00
C ARG A 194 4.45 21.74 14.70
N MET A 195 4.75 20.69 13.95
CA MET A 195 5.66 19.64 14.35
C MET A 195 7.11 20.10 14.24
N PRO A 196 7.99 19.64 15.15
CA PRO A 196 9.40 19.94 15.06
C PRO A 196 9.97 19.27 13.81
N GLU A 197 10.57 20.08 12.91
CA GLU A 197 11.27 19.59 11.72
C GLU A 197 12.61 18.97 12.13
N ARG A 198 12.53 17.77 12.69
CA ARG A 198 13.69 16.92 13.00
C ARG A 198 14.08 16.27 11.68
N GLN A 199 15.22 16.65 11.10
CA GLN A 199 15.72 16.06 9.87
C GLN A 199 16.28 14.64 10.13
N PHE A 200 15.42 13.64 10.31
CA PHE A 200 15.83 12.27 10.64
C PHE A 200 16.66 11.66 9.51
N GLY A 201 16.26 11.85 8.25
CA GLY A 201 16.93 11.28 7.08
C GLY A 201 18.39 11.73 6.96
N PRO A 202 18.69 13.04 7.02
CA PRO A 202 20.06 13.55 7.05
C PRO A 202 20.89 13.01 8.23
N VAL A 203 20.32 12.91 9.43
CA VAL A 203 21.01 12.38 10.62
C VAL A 203 21.42 10.92 10.39
N VAL A 204 20.49 10.06 9.97
CA VAL A 204 20.77 8.64 9.71
C VAL A 204 21.79 8.49 8.56
N SER A 205 21.71 9.35 7.55
CA SER A 205 22.65 9.32 6.41
C SER A 205 24.10 9.63 6.82
N GLN A 206 24.31 10.44 7.86
CA GLN A 206 25.65 10.76 8.37
C GLN A 206 26.32 9.56 9.06
N TRP A 207 25.54 8.61 9.59
CA TRP A 207 26.07 7.45 10.32
C TRP A 207 26.92 6.52 9.46
N ALA A 208 26.70 6.51 8.14
CA ALA A 208 27.53 5.76 7.20
C ALA A 208 29.03 6.07 7.35
N ARG A 209 29.37 7.31 7.75
CA ARG A 209 30.76 7.79 7.88
C ARG A 209 31.35 7.59 9.28
N LEU A 210 30.55 7.15 10.23
CA LEU A 210 30.95 7.06 11.63
C LEU A 210 31.38 5.63 11.97
N GLU A 211 32.26 5.53 12.98
CA GLU A 211 32.66 4.26 13.59
C GLU A 211 31.59 3.75 14.57
N GLY A 212 31.68 2.47 14.95
CA GLY A 212 30.61 1.76 15.68
C GLY A 212 30.12 2.42 16.98
N GLU A 213 31.01 2.90 17.86
CA GLU A 213 30.61 3.47 19.15
C GLU A 213 29.96 4.86 19.03
N PRO A 214 30.47 5.80 18.22
CA PRO A 214 29.74 7.02 17.87
C PRO A 214 28.35 6.77 17.30
N VAL A 215 28.18 5.79 16.40
CA VAL A 215 26.84 5.44 15.87
C VAL A 215 25.94 4.90 16.95
N ARG A 216 26.43 4.01 17.82
CA ARG A 216 25.65 3.45 18.92
C ARG A 216 25.06 4.55 19.81
N ARG A 217 25.88 5.54 20.20
CA ARG A 217 25.41 6.69 20.99
C ARG A 217 24.39 7.55 20.24
N ALA A 218 24.67 7.87 18.98
CA ALA A 218 23.76 8.66 18.15
C ALA A 218 22.40 7.94 17.93
N LEU A 219 22.41 6.61 17.80
CA LEU A 219 21.23 5.78 17.63
C LEU A 219 20.36 5.78 18.89
N MET A 220 20.96 5.62 20.08
CA MET A 220 20.23 5.65 21.35
C MET A 220 19.56 7.02 21.58
N ASP A 221 20.30 8.11 21.31
CA ASP A 221 19.75 9.47 21.39
C ASP A 221 18.63 9.70 20.36
N LEU A 222 18.81 9.23 19.12
CA LEU A 222 17.77 9.35 18.09
C LEU A 222 16.51 8.57 18.44
N ARG A 223 16.65 7.36 19.02
CA ARG A 223 15.52 6.54 19.44
C ARG A 223 14.70 7.23 20.55
N ALA A 224 15.36 7.77 21.57
CA ALA A 224 14.68 8.53 22.62
C ALA A 224 13.96 9.76 22.05
N LYS A 225 14.60 10.49 21.12
CA LYS A 225 13.99 11.63 20.43
C LYS A 225 12.82 11.22 19.55
N LEU A 226 12.91 10.11 18.85
CA LEU A 226 11.84 9.55 18.03
C LEU A 226 10.62 9.23 18.90
N ASP A 227 10.82 8.51 20.01
CA ASP A 227 9.72 8.10 20.88
C ASP A 227 8.99 9.31 21.49
N TYR A 228 9.74 10.31 21.97
CA TYR A 228 9.16 11.56 22.47
C TYR A 228 8.40 12.32 21.38
N THR A 229 9.03 12.52 20.21
CA THR A 229 8.43 13.29 19.11
C THR A 229 7.20 12.56 18.55
N ALA A 230 7.24 11.24 18.45
CA ALA A 230 6.12 10.43 17.98
C ALA A 230 4.92 10.50 18.93
N MET A 231 5.17 10.47 20.25
CA MET A 231 4.12 10.65 21.25
C MET A 231 3.44 12.02 21.12
N GLU A 232 4.23 13.11 21.06
CA GLU A 232 3.69 14.46 20.88
C GLU A 232 2.91 14.60 19.57
N ALA A 233 3.49 14.14 18.45
CA ALA A 233 2.87 14.23 17.14
C ALA A 233 1.54 13.48 17.11
N ARG A 234 1.53 12.23 17.60
CA ARG A 234 0.35 11.39 17.64
C ARG A 234 -0.77 12.00 18.48
N ALA A 235 -0.44 12.63 19.62
CA ALA A 235 -1.44 13.31 20.44
C ALA A 235 -2.15 14.43 19.67
N VAL A 236 -1.41 15.20 18.86
CA VAL A 236 -2.01 16.24 18.02
C VAL A 236 -2.85 15.62 16.91
N TYR A 237 -2.37 14.60 16.19
CA TYR A 237 -3.17 13.93 15.17
C TYR A 237 -4.50 13.41 15.72
N VAL A 238 -4.48 12.75 16.88
CA VAL A 238 -5.69 12.22 17.53
C VAL A 238 -6.63 13.35 17.95
N SER A 239 -6.10 14.46 18.46
CA SER A 239 -6.90 15.63 18.82
C SER A 239 -7.63 16.18 17.59
N GLU A 240 -6.92 16.38 16.48
CA GLU A 240 -7.48 16.88 15.23
C GLU A 240 -8.53 15.94 14.63
N ALA A 241 -8.22 14.64 14.54
CA ALA A 241 -9.18 13.65 14.06
C ALA A 241 -10.46 13.63 14.92
N SER A 242 -10.33 13.79 16.24
CA SER A 242 -11.48 13.89 17.15
C SER A 242 -12.29 15.16 16.91
N MET A 243 -11.64 16.30 16.67
CA MET A 243 -12.33 17.56 16.33
C MET A 243 -13.10 17.44 15.01
N VAL A 244 -12.49 16.83 14.00
CA VAL A 244 -13.11 16.61 12.68
C VAL A 244 -14.33 15.71 12.83
N ALA A 245 -14.20 14.58 13.52
CA ALA A 245 -15.31 13.64 13.74
C ALA A 245 -16.50 14.30 14.46
N ASN A 246 -16.23 15.20 15.40
CA ASN A 246 -17.27 15.92 16.15
C ASN A 246 -17.87 17.12 15.41
N SER A 247 -17.21 17.63 14.36
CA SER A 247 -17.69 18.79 13.60
C SER A 247 -18.93 18.49 12.76
N GLY A 248 -19.14 17.23 12.38
CA GLY A 248 -20.26 16.80 11.53
C GLY A 248 -20.32 17.46 10.14
N SER A 249 -19.29 18.20 9.74
CA SER A 249 -19.27 19.00 8.52
C SER A 249 -18.17 18.51 7.57
N GLY A 250 -18.55 17.95 6.43
CA GLY A 250 -17.58 17.55 5.41
C GLY A 250 -18.00 16.34 4.58
N ALA A 251 -17.13 15.95 3.65
CA ALA A 251 -17.22 14.67 2.96
C ALA A 251 -16.36 13.66 3.73
N GLU A 252 -16.74 12.38 3.80
CA GLU A 252 -16.01 11.39 4.59
C GLU A 252 -14.53 11.29 4.18
N SER A 253 -14.24 11.34 2.88
CA SER A 253 -12.90 11.30 2.30
C SER A 253 -12.81 12.08 0.99
N TYR A 254 -11.64 12.68 0.72
CA TYR A 254 -11.28 13.17 -0.60
C TYR A 254 -10.58 12.10 -1.46
N VAL A 255 -9.78 11.24 -0.82
CA VAL A 255 -8.98 10.20 -1.47
C VAL A 255 -9.89 9.23 -2.25
N TYR A 256 -10.95 8.72 -1.61
CA TYR A 256 -11.76 7.65 -2.19
C TYR A 256 -12.55 8.08 -3.44
N PRO A 257 -13.28 9.22 -3.45
CA PRO A 257 -13.96 9.68 -4.66
C PRO A 257 -12.98 10.02 -5.79
N PHE A 258 -11.81 10.55 -5.45
CA PHE A 258 -10.78 10.87 -6.43
C PHE A 258 -10.17 9.60 -7.04
N TRP A 259 -9.91 8.58 -6.23
CA TRP A 259 -9.48 7.27 -6.70
C TRP A 259 -10.49 6.66 -7.67
N GLU A 260 -11.77 6.62 -7.29
CA GLU A 260 -12.82 6.05 -8.12
C GLU A 260 -12.93 6.77 -9.47
N ALA A 261 -12.83 8.10 -9.47
CA ALA A 261 -12.80 8.88 -10.72
C ALA A 261 -11.60 8.50 -11.61
N LEU A 262 -10.41 8.30 -11.03
CA LEU A 262 -9.24 7.85 -11.78
C LEU A 262 -9.41 6.43 -12.32
N ARG A 263 -9.97 5.50 -11.54
CA ARG A 263 -10.26 4.13 -12.02
C ARG A 263 -11.20 4.14 -13.22
N GLN A 264 -12.23 4.98 -13.19
CA GLN A 264 -13.16 5.12 -14.31
C GLN A 264 -12.47 5.65 -15.57
N LEU A 265 -11.57 6.62 -15.44
CA LEU A 265 -10.77 7.10 -16.57
C LEU A 265 -9.84 6.01 -17.12
N MET A 266 -9.16 5.28 -16.24
CA MET A 266 -8.27 4.18 -16.66
C MET A 266 -9.01 3.07 -17.39
N ARG A 267 -10.25 2.76 -16.99
CA ARG A 267 -11.11 1.80 -17.72
C ARG A 267 -11.37 2.22 -19.17
N LEU A 268 -11.44 3.52 -19.45
CA LEU A 268 -11.68 4.03 -20.80
C LEU A 268 -10.40 4.08 -21.65
N GLU A 269 -9.24 4.24 -21.01
CA GLU A 269 -7.94 4.25 -21.70
C GLU A 269 -7.40 2.84 -21.96
N LEU A 270 -7.96 1.82 -21.31
CA LEU A 270 -7.41 0.48 -21.33
C LEU A 270 -7.63 -0.22 -22.67
N ASP A 271 -6.54 -0.66 -23.28
CA ASP A 271 -6.59 -1.57 -24.42
C ASP A 271 -6.84 -3.00 -23.93
N LEU A 272 -7.97 -3.58 -24.34
CA LEU A 272 -8.39 -4.92 -23.95
C LEU A 272 -7.41 -6.01 -24.41
N GLU A 273 -6.68 -5.78 -25.50
CA GLU A 273 -5.69 -6.74 -26.00
C GLU A 273 -4.45 -6.84 -25.08
N SER A 274 -4.23 -5.84 -24.23
CA SER A 274 -3.08 -5.78 -23.32
C SER A 274 -3.34 -6.35 -21.91
N ILE A 275 -4.58 -6.76 -21.61
CA ILE A 275 -4.97 -7.16 -20.24
C ILE A 275 -4.14 -8.34 -19.73
N ASP A 276 -4.03 -9.41 -20.51
CA ASP A 276 -3.37 -10.64 -20.09
C ASP A 276 -1.87 -10.42 -19.77
N GLU A 277 -1.19 -9.61 -20.58
CA GLU A 277 0.20 -9.23 -20.36
C GLU A 277 0.36 -8.45 -19.05
N ILE A 278 -0.49 -7.45 -18.81
CA ILE A 278 -0.43 -6.62 -17.60
C ILE A 278 -0.70 -7.45 -16.35
N VAL A 279 -1.64 -8.38 -16.40
CA VAL A 279 -1.93 -9.28 -15.28
C VAL A 279 -0.72 -10.14 -14.97
N ALA A 280 -0.13 -10.78 -16.00
CA ALA A 280 1.05 -11.62 -15.82
C ALA A 280 2.24 -10.85 -15.24
N GLU A 281 2.49 -9.63 -15.70
CA GLU A 281 3.51 -8.75 -15.11
C GLU A 281 3.18 -8.37 -13.67
N THR A 282 1.91 -8.16 -13.36
CA THR A 282 1.47 -7.76 -12.02
C THR A 282 1.66 -8.90 -11.02
N GLU A 283 1.39 -10.14 -11.42
CA GLU A 283 1.68 -11.32 -10.62
C GLU A 283 3.16 -11.46 -10.32
N GLN A 284 4.04 -11.24 -11.31
CA GLN A 284 5.49 -11.24 -11.10
C GLN A 284 5.94 -10.14 -10.14
N MET A 285 5.39 -8.93 -10.29
CA MET A 285 5.66 -7.80 -9.41
C MET A 285 5.25 -8.09 -7.96
N VAL A 286 4.07 -8.71 -7.76
CA VAL A 286 3.58 -9.09 -6.43
C VAL A 286 4.42 -10.20 -5.81
N ALA A 287 4.85 -11.18 -6.61
CA ALA A 287 5.71 -12.28 -6.15
C ALA A 287 7.14 -11.82 -5.80
N ALA A 288 7.66 -10.81 -6.50
CA ALA A 288 8.98 -10.25 -6.21
C ALA A 288 9.01 -9.34 -4.97
N ALA A 289 7.85 -8.97 -4.43
CA ALA A 289 7.72 -8.15 -3.23
C ALA A 289 7.64 -8.97 -1.93
N ASP A 290 7.64 -10.31 -2.03
CA ASP A 290 7.75 -11.27 -0.92
C ASP A 290 9.21 -11.65 -0.61
#